data_AF-A0A564YGM1-F1
#
_entry.id   AF-A0A564YGM1-F1
#
_cell.length_a   1.000
_cell.length_b   1.000
_cell.length_c   1.000
_cell.angle_alpha   90.00
_cell.angle_beta   90.00
_cell.angle_gamma   90.00
#
_symmetry.space_group_name_H-M   'P 1'
#
loop_
_entity.id
_entity.type
_entity.pdbx_description
1 polymer ?
#
loop_
_entity_poly.entity_id
_entity_poly.type
_entity_poly.pdbx_seq_one_letter_code
_entity_poly.pdbx_strand_id
1 'polypeptide(L)' 'MELQTELNSVKESKKTLQKFLKEFEHDFERKNGRKVEADDRQPLNPEYMHYKMLKARLASLERLLEARSSRISH' A
#
# COMPACT_ATOMS: atom_id res chain seq x y z
N MET A 1 13.74 17.38 2.74
CA MET A 1 13.24 16.75 3.96
C MET A 1 11.77 16.35 3.80
N GLU A 2 10.87 17.23 3.38
CA GLU A 2 9.42 16.94 3.26
C GLU A 2 9.06 15.72 2.39
N LEU A 3 9.56 15.62 1.14
CA LEU A 3 9.27 14.46 0.27
C LEU A 3 9.78 13.12 0.84
N GLN A 4 10.91 13.13 1.55
CA GLN A 4 11.45 11.93 2.17
C GLN A 4 10.63 11.53 3.40
N THR A 5 10.19 12.51 4.18
CA THR A 5 9.27 12.29 5.30
C THR A 5 7.92 11.74 4.81
N GLU A 6 7.37 12.31 3.74
CA GLU A 6 6.15 11.83 3.11
C GLU A 6 6.31 10.40 2.58
N LEU A 7 7.44 10.10 1.92
CA LEU A 7 7.75 8.76 1.44
C LEU A 7 7.74 7.75 2.60
N ASN A 8 8.41 8.08 3.70
CA ASN A 8 8.48 7.22 4.88
C ASN A 8 7.10 7.02 5.52
N SER A 9 6.30 8.09 5.63
CA SER A 9 4.93 8.02 6.13
C SER A 9 4.06 7.11 5.26
N VAL A 10 4.08 7.29 3.93
CA VAL A 10 3.33 6.45 2.99
C VAL A 10 3.80 4.98 3.04
N LYS A 11 5.10 4.73 3.21
CA LYS A 11 5.65 3.37 3.40
C LYS A 11 5.07 2.70 4.65
N GLU A 12 5.07 3.38 5.79
CA GLU A 12 4.55 2.83 7.04
C GLU A 12 3.02 2.62 6.99
N SER A 13 2.25 3.59 6.50
CA SER A 13 0.80 3.43 6.32
C SER A 13 0.46 2.26 5.40
N LYS A 14 1.17 2.11 4.27
CA LYS A 14 1.01 0.99 3.34
C LYS A 14 1.35 -0.35 4.01
N LYS A 15 2.43 -0.40 4.80
CA LYS A 15 2.87 -1.60 5.51
C LYS A 15 1.85 -2.04 6.55
N THR A 16 1.29 -1.11 7.31
CA THR A 16 0.22 -1.39 8.29
C THR A 16 -1.02 -1.96 7.61
N LEU A 17 -1.51 -1.32 6.55
CA LEU A 17 -2.64 -1.85 5.77
C LEU A 17 -2.34 -3.22 5.15
N GLN A 18 -1.13 -3.43 4.65
CA GLN A 18 -0.75 -4.71 4.07
C GLN A 18 -0.82 -5.84 5.11
N LYS A 19 -0.39 -5.59 6.34
CA LYS A 19 -0.49 -6.58 7.42
C LYS A 19 -1.95 -6.87 7.76
N PHE A 20 -2.74 -5.82 7.96
CA PHE A 20 -4.18 -5.94 8.24
C PHE A 20 -4.92 -6.76 7.16
N LEU A 21 -4.72 -6.44 5.88
CA LEU A 21 -5.36 -7.16 4.77
C LEU A 21 -4.89 -8.62 4.70
N LYS A 22 -3.61 -8.90 4.94
CA LYS A 22 -3.08 -10.28 4.97
C LYS A 22 -3.63 -11.10 6.13
N GLU A 23 -3.78 -10.50 7.30
CA GLU A 23 -4.39 -11.16 8.46
C GLU A 23 -5.85 -11.52 8.17
N PHE A 24 -6.60 -10.59 7.57
CA PHE A 24 -7.95 -10.87 7.10
C PHE A 24 -8.00 -12.00 6.07
N GLU A 25 -7.16 -11.96 5.03
CA GLU A 25 -7.12 -12.99 3.98
C GLU A 25 -6.78 -14.36 4.55
N HIS A 26 -5.82 -14.42 5.47
CA HIS A 26 -5.43 -15.64 6.16
C HIS A 26 -6.54 -16.19 7.05
N ASP A 27 -7.22 -15.33 7.82
CA ASP A 27 -8.35 -15.74 8.66
C ASP A 27 -9.55 -16.20 7.84
N PHE A 28 -9.80 -15.53 6.71
CA PHE A 28 -10.83 -15.94 5.77
C PHE A 28 -10.52 -17.32 5.18
N GLU A 29 -9.29 -17.54 4.70
CA GLU A 29 -8.88 -18.83 4.11
C GLU A 29 -8.97 -19.96 5.12
N ARG A 30 -8.54 -19.74 6.37
CA ARG A 30 -8.67 -20.74 7.45
C ARG A 30 -10.11 -21.08 7.79
N LYS A 31 -11.02 -20.09 7.76
CA LYS A 31 -12.44 -20.29 8.12
C LYS A 31 -13.27 -20.89 6.99
N ASN A 32 -12.99 -20.51 5.75
CA ASN A 32 -13.82 -20.85 4.58
C ASN A 32 -13.22 -21.95 3.71
N GLY A 33 -11.96 -22.32 3.92
CA GLY A 33 -11.25 -23.32 3.10
C GLY A 33 -10.96 -22.88 1.66
N ARG A 34 -11.12 -21.58 1.37
CA ARG A 34 -10.83 -20.97 0.06
C ARG A 34 -10.29 -19.55 0.22
N LYS A 35 -9.60 -19.05 -0.81
CA LYS A 35 -9.09 -17.67 -0.86
C LYS A 35 -10.23 -16.65 -1.00
N VAL A 36 -9.95 -15.42 -0.58
CA VAL A 36 -10.83 -14.25 -0.70
C VAL A 36 -11.05 -13.89 -2.17
N GLU A 37 -12.31 -13.81 -2.59
CA GLU A 37 -12.72 -13.36 -3.94
C GLU A 37 -13.18 -11.89 -3.92
N ALA A 38 -13.61 -11.35 -5.07
CA ALA A 38 -13.97 -9.95 -5.19
C ALA A 38 -15.15 -9.55 -4.28
N ASP A 39 -16.16 -10.40 -4.18
CA ASP A 39 -17.36 -10.13 -3.39
C ASP A 39 -17.08 -10.25 -1.89
N ASP A 40 -16.17 -11.13 -1.48
CA ASP A 40 -15.75 -11.27 -0.08
C ASP A 40 -14.96 -10.05 0.42
N ARG A 41 -14.43 -9.22 -0.50
CA ARG A 41 -13.70 -7.98 -0.16
C ARG A 41 -14.63 -6.81 0.11
N GLN A 42 -15.92 -6.89 -0.21
CA GLN A 42 -16.87 -5.80 0.04
C GLN A 42 -16.77 -5.19 1.45
N PRO A 43 -16.70 -5.95 2.56
CA PRO A 43 -16.57 -5.38 3.90
C PRO A 43 -15.28 -4.58 4.12
N LEU A 44 -14.20 -4.87 3.37
CA LEU A 44 -12.90 -4.19 3.46
C LEU A 44 -12.54 -3.42 2.19
N ASN A 45 -13.53 -3.13 1.34
CA ASN A 45 -13.30 -2.44 0.08
C ASN A 45 -12.60 -1.07 0.29
N PRO A 46 -12.97 -0.25 1.29
CA PRO A 46 -12.25 0.98 1.59
C PRO A 46 -10.76 0.76 1.88
N GLU A 47 -10.41 -0.27 2.65
CA GLU A 47 -9.03 -0.59 3.04
C GLU A 47 -8.23 -1.12 1.84
N TYR A 48 -8.82 -1.98 1.01
CA TYR A 48 -8.20 -2.42 -0.25
C TYR A 48 -7.97 -1.25 -1.21
N MET A 49 -8.93 -0.33 -1.35
CA MET A 49 -8.78 0.87 -2.17
C MET A 49 -7.71 1.79 -1.60
N HIS A 50 -7.70 2.00 -0.29
CA HIS A 50 -6.71 2.83 0.38
C HIS A 50 -5.29 2.26 0.22
N TYR A 51 -5.11 0.94 0.36
CA TYR A 51 -3.84 0.27 0.07
C TYR A 51 -3.38 0.49 -1.38
N LYS A 52 -4.28 0.36 -2.37
CA LYS A 52 -3.96 0.62 -3.78
C LYS A 52 -3.54 2.07 -4.00
N MET A 53 -4.24 3.02 -3.40
CA MET A 53 -3.91 4.45 -3.47
C MET A 53 -2.53 4.74 -2.86
N LEU A 54 -2.23 4.19 -1.68
CA LEU A 54 -0.90 4.33 -1.06
C LEU A 54 0.20 3.69 -1.90
N LYS A 55 -0.05 2.54 -2.54
CA LYS A 55 0.90 1.91 -3.48
C LYS A 55 1.20 2.83 -4.67
N ALA A 56 0.18 3.46 -5.26
CA ALA A 56 0.34 4.40 -6.35
C ALA A 56 1.09 5.67 -5.93
N ARG A 57 0.74 6.26 -4.77
CA ARG A 57 1.41 7.43 -4.20
C ARG A 57 2.88 7.14 -3.92
N LEU A 58 3.20 5.97 -3.35
CA LEU A 58 4.58 5.54 -3.10
C LEU A 58 5.40 5.54 -4.39
N ALA A 59 4.90 4.88 -5.44
CA ALA A 59 5.60 4.82 -6.73
C ALA A 59 5.78 6.21 -7.37
N SER A 60 4.83 7.13 -7.16
CA SER A 60 4.95 8.52 -7.61
C SER A 60 6.05 9.27 -6.85
N LEU A 61 6.10 9.15 -5.52
CA LEU A 61 7.11 9.80 -4.69
C LEU A 61 8.53 9.26 -4.99
N GLU A 62 8.68 7.96 -5.19
CA GLU A 62 9.95 7.33 -5.58
C GLU A 62 10.45 7.89 -6.92
N ARG A 63 9.57 8.01 -7.92
CA ARG A 63 9.92 8.63 -9.21
C ARG A 63 10.30 10.10 -9.10
N LEU A 64 9.60 10.88 -8.28
CA LEU A 64 9.92 12.29 -8.06
C LEU A 64 11.28 12.47 -7.39
N LEU A 65 11.63 11.61 -6.43
CA LEU A 65 12.94 11.62 -5.79
C LEU A 65 14.04 11.24 -6.78
N GLU A 66 13.85 10.20 -7.59
CA GLU A 66 14.80 9.80 -8.64
C GLU A 66 15.05 10.93 -9.66
N ALA A 67 13.97 11.57 -10.12
CA ALA A 67 14.04 12.69 -11.06
C ALA A 67 14.71 13.95 -10.47
N ARG A 68 14.71 14.10 -9.15
CA ARG A 68 15.41 15.18 -8.45
C ARG A 68 16.88 14.85 -8.26
N SER A 69 17.20 13.62 -7.88
CA SER A 69 18.59 13.17 -7.71
C SER A 69 19.35 13.27 -9.03
N SER A 70 18.75 12.81 -10.13
CA SER A 70 19.34 12.89 -11.48
C SER A 70 19.58 14.32 -11.98
N ARG A 71 18.74 15.29 -11.57
CA ARG A 71 18.92 16.71 -11.91
C ARG A 71 20.02 17.43 -11.12
N ILE A 72 20.41 16.92 -9.96
CA ILE A 72 21.46 17.53 -9.12
C ILE A 72 22.84 16.98 -9.50
N SER A 73 22.90 15.84 -10.19
CA SER A 73 24.14 15.19 -10.63
C SER A 73 24.66 15.65 -12.00
N HIS A 74 24.04 16.67 -12.62
CA HIS A 74 24.41 17.24 -13.91
C HIS A 74 24.66 18.74 -13.80
#